data_AF-A0AAU7YVN2-F1
#
_entry.id   AF-A0AAU7YVN2-F1
#
_cell.length_a   1.000
_cell.length_b   1.000
_cell.length_c   1.000
_cell.angle_alpha   90.00
_cell.angle_beta   90.00
_cell.angle_gamma   90.00
#
_symmetry.space_group_name_H-M   'P 1'
#
loop_
_entity.id
_entity.type
_entity.pdbx_description
1 polymer ?
#
loop_
_entity_poly.entity_id
_entity_poly.type
_entity_poly.pdbx_seq_one_letter_code
_entity_poly.pdbx_strand_id
1 'polypeptide(L)'
;MATMTTPDPTTTPRIAGGSFLISDPTPADCFFPEDFTDEHKQIAETTGNFAVNEIMPASDSIEAKDFSVTKRLLKEAAELGLTAIDIPEEYGGLEMDKATSAIVAENISKQASFSVAFSAHTGIGTLPLVWYGNAEQKKRYLPKIASGEIVSAYALSESTSGSDAVNAKTKAVLSADGKTYTLNGEKMWISNAGFADLFTVFAKCAIPDGPDEGKEKLTAFLIERGTPGFTQGKEEHKLGIRGSSTCPLILNDCVIPAENLLGEVGKGHHIAFNILNVGRYKLGNAAIGGARMALNNGIRYAIDRKAFGKSISEFGLIQEKIANCAAGIFVGGAVCYRTVGLIDRALAGVDKNDTKEIQKRIEDYAVECSIVKVWASEMLDMVVDETLQIFAGYGYVEEFPAERAYRDARINRIFEGTNEINRLIITGWLMKSAMSGKLALMPAIKKLMDEVMSGPSEKVEREGPLADERNLLANAKKLTLFVAGAATQKYMAQIADEQEVMGAISDMIIEVFAMESAILRAEKIAAGQSAEASAMPVAMARIYADKAMATVELAARKVIAAVAEGDMLRTQLTILRRLSKHDSANTIKLRRQVAQHVLKAGKYSI
;
A
#
# COMPACT_ATOMS: atom_id res chain seq x y z
N MET A 1 -12.37 -13.48 -34.55
CA MET A 1 -11.81 -14.19 -33.38
C MET A 1 -10.32 -14.33 -33.58
N ALA A 2 -9.54 -13.35 -33.11
CA ALA A 2 -8.10 -13.51 -32.95
C ALA A 2 -7.89 -13.80 -31.47
N THR A 3 -7.41 -15.00 -31.15
CA THR A 3 -6.93 -15.33 -29.81
C THR A 3 -5.79 -14.38 -29.48
N MET A 4 -6.06 -13.39 -28.63
CA MET A 4 -5.02 -12.62 -27.96
C MET A 4 -4.30 -13.59 -27.03
N THR A 5 -3.22 -14.19 -27.52
CA THR A 5 -2.23 -14.85 -26.67
C THR A 5 -1.66 -13.78 -25.75
N THR A 6 -1.88 -13.93 -24.44
CA THR A 6 -1.16 -13.18 -23.41
C THR A 6 0.33 -13.31 -23.71
N PRO A 7 1.07 -12.20 -23.90
CA PRO A 7 2.49 -12.27 -24.20
C PRO A 7 3.21 -13.00 -23.07
N ASP A 8 4.20 -13.83 -23.43
CA ASP A 8 5.07 -14.51 -22.49
C ASP A 8 5.71 -13.44 -21.57
N PRO A 9 5.45 -13.48 -20.24
CA PRO A 9 5.93 -12.47 -19.31
C PRO A 9 7.46 -12.35 -19.29
N THR A 10 8.18 -13.36 -19.77
CA THR A 10 9.66 -13.33 -19.88
C THR A 10 10.19 -12.43 -21.00
N THR A 11 9.34 -11.96 -21.92
CA THR A 11 9.73 -11.17 -23.11
C THR A 11 9.26 -9.72 -23.11
N THR A 12 8.43 -9.32 -22.14
CA THR A 12 7.86 -7.97 -22.09
C THR A 12 8.87 -6.99 -21.47
N PRO A 13 9.22 -5.86 -22.14
CA PRO A 13 10.21 -4.93 -21.63
C PRO A 13 9.79 -4.35 -20.28
N ARG A 14 10.77 -4.26 -19.38
CA ARG A 14 10.60 -3.69 -18.05
C ARG A 14 10.20 -2.21 -18.12
N ILE A 15 9.20 -1.83 -17.34
CA ILE A 15 8.80 -0.42 -17.15
C ILE A 15 9.51 0.11 -15.90
N ALA A 16 10.22 1.24 -16.03
CA ALA A 16 10.92 1.83 -14.89
C ALA A 16 9.94 2.45 -13.87
N GLY A 17 10.19 2.25 -12.58
CA GLY A 17 9.45 2.94 -11.52
C GLY A 17 9.56 4.47 -11.64
N GLY A 18 8.48 5.17 -11.34
CA GLY A 18 8.30 6.61 -11.52
C GLY A 18 8.12 7.07 -12.97
N SER A 19 8.29 6.18 -13.97
CA SER A 19 8.25 6.58 -15.38
C SER A 19 6.88 7.06 -15.86
N PHE A 20 5.80 6.72 -15.16
CA PHE A 20 4.44 7.16 -15.48
C PHE A 20 4.30 8.69 -15.56
N LEU A 21 5.18 9.46 -14.92
CA LEU A 21 5.19 10.93 -15.03
C LEU A 21 5.65 11.43 -16.41
N ILE A 22 6.39 10.63 -17.16
CA ILE A 22 7.05 11.02 -18.42
C ILE A 22 6.81 10.04 -19.59
N SER A 23 6.05 8.97 -19.37
CA SER A 23 5.61 8.01 -20.39
C SER A 23 4.09 8.10 -20.61
N ASP A 24 3.60 7.50 -21.70
CA ASP A 24 2.16 7.33 -21.97
C ASP A 24 1.86 5.82 -22.07
N PRO A 25 1.69 5.12 -20.93
CA PRO A 25 1.39 3.70 -20.91
C PRO A 25 0.01 3.39 -21.52
N THR A 26 -0.11 2.17 -22.03
CA THR A 26 -1.33 1.60 -22.59
C THR A 26 -1.98 0.61 -21.61
N PRO A 27 -3.25 0.22 -21.81
CA PRO A 27 -3.88 -0.80 -20.98
C PRO A 27 -3.10 -2.13 -20.92
N ALA A 28 -2.44 -2.52 -22.02
CA ALA A 28 -1.61 -3.73 -22.10
C ALA A 28 -0.34 -3.67 -21.22
N ASP A 29 0.11 -2.45 -20.90
CA ASP A 29 1.27 -2.25 -20.04
C ASP A 29 0.97 -2.47 -18.55
N CYS A 30 -0.31 -2.59 -18.17
CA CYS A 30 -0.74 -2.68 -16.78
C CYS A 30 -1.42 -4.02 -16.48
N PHE A 31 -1.33 -4.44 -15.21
CA PHE A 31 -2.07 -5.57 -14.66
C PHE A 31 -3.20 -5.05 -13.78
N PHE A 32 -4.41 -5.53 -14.00
CA PHE A 32 -5.62 -5.17 -13.27
C PHE A 32 -6.37 -6.45 -12.85
N PRO A 33 -7.39 -6.35 -11.98
CA PRO A 33 -8.19 -7.53 -11.58
C PRO A 33 -8.78 -8.33 -12.74
N GLU A 34 -9.02 -7.69 -13.88
CA GLU A 34 -9.52 -8.34 -15.09
C GLU A 34 -8.49 -9.28 -15.75
N ASP A 35 -7.21 -9.14 -15.43
CA ASP A 35 -6.12 -9.98 -15.93
C ASP A 35 -5.82 -11.19 -15.03
N PHE A 36 -6.55 -11.38 -13.94
CA PHE A 36 -6.35 -12.50 -13.03
C PHE A 36 -6.49 -13.84 -13.76
N THR A 37 -5.51 -14.71 -13.54
CA THR A 37 -5.55 -16.10 -14.01
C THR A 37 -6.64 -16.88 -13.25
N ASP A 38 -6.94 -18.09 -13.72
CA ASP A 38 -7.90 -18.94 -13.02
C ASP A 38 -7.38 -19.38 -11.65
N GLU A 39 -6.06 -19.55 -11.51
CA GLU A 39 -5.39 -19.80 -10.23
C GLU A 39 -5.54 -18.60 -9.28
N HIS A 40 -5.30 -17.38 -9.76
CA HIS A 40 -5.53 -16.15 -8.99
C HIS A 40 -6.98 -16.07 -8.49
N LYS A 41 -7.97 -16.38 -9.34
CA LYS A 41 -9.39 -16.39 -8.98
C LYS A 41 -9.73 -17.47 -7.95
N GLN A 42 -9.17 -18.68 -8.10
CA GLN A 42 -9.39 -19.79 -7.17
C GLN A 42 -8.82 -19.47 -5.78
N ILE A 43 -7.64 -18.84 -5.71
CA ILE A 43 -7.04 -18.41 -4.43
C ILE A 43 -7.85 -17.28 -3.80
N ALA A 44 -8.34 -16.33 -4.61
CA ALA A 44 -9.24 -15.28 -4.15
C ALA A 44 -10.52 -15.86 -3.52
N GLU A 45 -11.14 -16.82 -4.21
CA GLU A 45 -12.34 -17.52 -3.73
C GLU A 45 -12.06 -18.31 -2.45
N THR A 46 -10.99 -19.11 -2.43
CA THR A 46 -10.59 -19.91 -1.25
C THR A 46 -10.37 -19.02 -0.04
N THR A 47 -9.58 -17.96 -0.18
CA THR A 47 -9.30 -17.00 0.90
C THR A 47 -10.56 -16.25 1.31
N GLY A 48 -11.38 -15.83 0.34
CA GLY A 48 -12.62 -15.11 0.59
C GLY A 48 -13.65 -15.95 1.35
N ASN A 49 -13.77 -17.23 1.01
CA ASN A 49 -14.64 -18.20 1.69
C ASN A 49 -14.15 -18.48 3.10
N PHE A 50 -12.85 -18.73 3.28
CA PHE A 50 -12.25 -18.88 4.61
C PHE A 50 -12.52 -17.66 5.50
N ALA A 51 -12.36 -16.44 4.97
CA ALA A 51 -12.63 -15.23 5.72
C ALA A 51 -14.10 -15.07 6.13
N VAL A 52 -15.06 -15.49 5.29
CA VAL A 52 -16.49 -15.38 5.61
C VAL A 52 -16.98 -16.50 6.52
N ASN A 53 -16.48 -17.72 6.32
CA ASN A 53 -17.01 -18.91 6.97
C ASN A 53 -16.30 -19.24 8.29
N GLU A 54 -15.03 -18.86 8.44
CA GLU A 54 -14.23 -19.18 9.63
C GLU A 54 -13.86 -17.93 10.44
N ILE A 55 -13.29 -16.91 9.79
CA ILE A 55 -12.78 -15.72 10.48
C ILE A 55 -13.93 -14.83 10.99
N MET A 56 -14.87 -14.46 10.11
CA MET A 56 -15.95 -13.52 10.47
C MET A 56 -16.85 -14.04 11.60
N PRO A 57 -17.27 -15.33 11.65
CA PRO A 57 -18.04 -15.86 12.78
C PRO A 57 -17.28 -15.85 14.11
N ALA A 58 -15.94 -15.84 14.07
CA ALA A 58 -15.09 -15.74 15.25
C ALA A 58 -14.78 -14.28 15.68
N SER A 59 -15.40 -13.28 15.06
CA SER A 59 -15.07 -11.85 15.28
C SER A 59 -15.10 -11.43 16.75
N ASP A 60 -16.09 -11.88 17.51
CA ASP A 60 -16.26 -11.48 18.92
C ASP A 60 -15.16 -12.06 19.80
N SER A 61 -14.80 -13.33 19.59
CA SER A 61 -13.68 -13.97 20.28
C SER A 61 -12.34 -13.31 19.92
N ILE A 62 -12.17 -12.93 18.64
CA ILE A 62 -10.99 -12.19 18.19
C ILE A 62 -10.93 -10.84 18.90
N GLU A 63 -12.00 -10.04 18.89
CA GLU A 63 -12.04 -8.73 19.55
C GLU A 63 -11.86 -8.82 21.07
N ALA A 64 -12.33 -9.91 21.69
CA ALA A 64 -12.10 -10.24 23.10
C ALA A 64 -10.66 -10.69 23.42
N LYS A 65 -9.76 -10.68 22.42
CA LYS A 65 -8.34 -11.09 22.54
C LYS A 65 -8.17 -12.56 22.94
N ASP A 66 -9.07 -13.45 22.51
CA ASP A 66 -8.84 -14.89 22.61
C ASP A 66 -7.82 -15.33 21.54
N PHE A 67 -6.54 -15.22 21.89
CA PHE A 67 -5.44 -15.58 20.99
C PHE A 67 -5.35 -17.09 20.71
N SER A 68 -6.07 -17.94 21.44
CA SER A 68 -6.19 -19.35 21.08
C SER A 68 -6.99 -19.51 19.77
N VAL A 69 -8.03 -18.69 19.60
CA VAL A 69 -8.83 -18.62 18.36
C VAL A 69 -8.01 -18.05 17.21
N THR A 70 -7.24 -16.97 17.45
CA THR A 70 -6.36 -16.39 16.42
C THR A 70 -5.32 -17.40 15.93
N LYS A 71 -4.67 -18.13 16.84
CA LYS A 71 -3.71 -19.18 16.47
C LYS A 71 -4.34 -20.32 15.69
N ARG A 72 -5.53 -20.79 16.11
CA ARG A 72 -6.28 -21.80 15.36
C ARG A 72 -6.56 -21.34 13.93
N LEU A 73 -7.09 -20.12 13.76
CA LEU A 73 -7.38 -19.57 12.43
C LEU A 73 -6.11 -19.36 11.58
N LEU A 74 -4.97 -18.98 12.18
CA LEU A 74 -3.68 -18.92 11.47
C LEU A 74 -3.24 -20.32 10.99
N LYS A 75 -3.45 -21.35 11.82
CA LYS A 75 -3.14 -22.73 11.46
C LYS A 75 -4.03 -23.23 10.32
N GLU A 76 -5.34 -22.97 10.39
CA GLU A 76 -6.28 -23.29 9.30
C GLU A 76 -5.93 -22.55 8.00
N ALA A 77 -5.52 -21.27 8.10
CA ALA A 77 -5.03 -20.53 6.94
C ALA A 77 -3.75 -21.15 6.35
N ALA A 78 -2.87 -21.69 7.20
CA ALA A 78 -1.67 -22.38 6.75
C ALA A 78 -1.96 -23.73 6.08
N GLU A 79 -2.96 -24.47 6.56
CA GLU A 79 -3.44 -25.71 5.91
C GLU A 79 -4.02 -25.46 4.52
N LEU A 80 -4.54 -24.25 4.27
CA LEU A 80 -4.94 -23.76 2.94
C LEU A 80 -3.77 -23.24 2.10
N GLY A 81 -2.54 -23.25 2.61
CA GLY A 81 -1.34 -22.75 1.94
C GLY A 81 -1.14 -21.23 2.00
N LEU A 82 -2.03 -20.48 2.67
CA LEU A 82 -2.05 -19.01 2.61
C LEU A 82 -0.83 -18.36 3.27
N THR A 83 -0.20 -19.03 4.25
CA THR A 83 1.02 -18.57 4.93
C THR A 83 2.31 -18.91 4.18
N ALA A 84 2.21 -19.75 3.14
CA ALA A 84 3.35 -20.31 2.42
C ALA A 84 3.67 -19.60 1.09
N ILE A 85 2.82 -18.67 0.65
CA ILE A 85 2.84 -18.01 -0.67
C ILE A 85 4.20 -17.38 -1.01
N ASP A 86 4.78 -16.62 -0.09
CA ASP A 86 6.03 -15.89 -0.31
C ASP A 86 7.29 -16.65 0.14
N ILE A 87 7.13 -17.91 0.56
CA ILE A 87 8.23 -18.76 1.02
C ILE A 87 8.70 -19.62 -0.18
N PRO A 88 10.02 -19.82 -0.39
CA PRO A 88 10.52 -20.71 -1.43
C PRO A 88 10.06 -22.16 -1.23
N GLU A 89 9.83 -22.89 -2.32
CA GLU A 89 9.38 -24.29 -2.29
C GLU A 89 10.35 -25.20 -1.53
N GLU A 90 11.66 -24.97 -1.66
CA GLU A 90 12.69 -25.75 -0.95
C GLU A 90 12.59 -25.67 0.59
N TYR A 91 11.86 -24.69 1.12
CA TYR A 91 11.58 -24.53 2.55
C TYR A 91 10.11 -24.78 2.91
N GLY A 92 9.36 -25.51 2.07
CA GLY A 92 7.95 -25.84 2.31
C GLY A 92 6.97 -24.72 1.96
N GLY A 93 7.41 -23.75 1.16
CA GLY A 93 6.59 -22.68 0.62
C GLY A 93 5.90 -23.02 -0.70
N LEU A 94 5.23 -22.03 -1.30
CA LEU A 94 4.59 -22.13 -2.62
C LEU A 94 5.25 -21.25 -3.69
N GLU A 95 6.14 -20.33 -3.27
CA GLU A 95 6.95 -19.50 -4.15
C GLU A 95 6.19 -18.82 -5.31
N MET A 96 5.00 -18.31 -4.99
CA MET A 96 4.08 -17.73 -5.96
C MET A 96 4.40 -16.26 -6.26
N ASP A 97 3.74 -15.73 -7.28
CA ASP A 97 3.86 -14.33 -7.69
C ASP A 97 3.31 -13.36 -6.62
N LYS A 98 3.68 -12.07 -6.75
CA LYS A 98 3.24 -11.05 -5.79
C LYS A 98 1.76 -10.71 -5.99
N ALA A 99 1.22 -10.87 -7.20
CA ALA A 99 -0.22 -10.82 -7.46
C ALA A 99 -1.01 -11.75 -6.54
N THR A 100 -0.58 -13.01 -6.37
CA THR A 100 -1.20 -13.97 -5.47
C THR A 100 -1.15 -13.49 -4.03
N SER A 101 0.01 -13.02 -3.57
CA SER A 101 0.16 -12.50 -2.20
C SER A 101 -0.74 -11.27 -1.92
N ALA A 102 -0.93 -10.43 -2.94
CA ALA A 102 -1.78 -9.25 -2.90
C ALA A 102 -3.28 -9.61 -2.90
N ILE A 103 -3.67 -10.62 -3.67
CA ILE A 103 -5.03 -11.17 -3.70
C ILE A 103 -5.41 -11.76 -2.34
N VAL A 104 -4.50 -12.49 -1.70
CA VAL A 104 -4.74 -13.02 -0.35
C VAL A 104 -4.89 -11.89 0.67
N ALA A 105 -4.02 -10.88 0.62
CA ALA A 105 -4.13 -9.71 1.49
C ALA A 105 -5.48 -8.97 1.33
N GLU A 106 -5.97 -8.80 0.10
CA GLU A 106 -7.29 -8.23 -0.16
C GLU A 106 -8.41 -9.09 0.45
N ASN A 107 -8.42 -10.40 0.20
CA ASN A 107 -9.57 -11.26 0.53
C ASN A 107 -9.63 -11.64 2.02
N ILE A 108 -8.50 -11.66 2.73
CA ILE A 108 -8.44 -12.01 4.17
C ILE A 108 -8.83 -10.84 5.09
N SER A 109 -8.85 -9.62 4.56
CA SER A 109 -9.03 -8.36 5.31
C SER A 109 -10.42 -8.10 5.91
N LYS A 110 -11.34 -9.07 5.84
CA LYS A 110 -12.73 -8.93 6.31
C LYS A 110 -12.84 -8.69 7.82
N GLN A 111 -11.94 -9.28 8.61
CA GLN A 111 -11.79 -8.98 10.03
C GLN A 111 -10.41 -8.37 10.24
N ALA A 112 -10.36 -7.07 10.56
CA ALA A 112 -9.11 -6.30 10.53
C ALA A 112 -8.08 -6.77 11.57
N SER A 113 -8.51 -7.10 12.79
CA SER A 113 -7.65 -7.62 13.86
C SER A 113 -6.91 -8.91 13.45
N PHE A 114 -7.62 -9.86 12.85
CA PHE A 114 -7.03 -11.09 12.31
C PHE A 114 -6.17 -10.80 11.07
N SER A 115 -6.63 -9.92 10.17
CA SER A 115 -5.85 -9.50 9.01
C SER A 115 -4.48 -8.95 9.41
N VAL A 116 -4.41 -8.13 10.45
CA VAL A 116 -3.12 -7.62 10.96
C VAL A 116 -2.26 -8.75 11.50
N ALA A 117 -2.83 -9.71 12.22
CA ALA A 117 -2.06 -10.86 12.72
C ALA A 117 -1.47 -11.71 11.58
N PHE A 118 -2.28 -11.99 10.56
CA PHE A 118 -1.89 -12.73 9.36
C PHE A 118 -0.85 -11.96 8.53
N SER A 119 -1.05 -10.66 8.28
CA SER A 119 -0.12 -9.82 7.52
C SER A 119 1.20 -9.61 8.26
N ALA A 120 1.18 -9.46 9.59
CA ALA A 120 2.39 -9.37 10.39
C ALA A 120 3.21 -10.66 10.30
N HIS A 121 2.56 -11.81 10.34
CA HIS A 121 3.20 -13.11 10.18
C HIS A 121 3.78 -13.31 8.77
N THR A 122 2.96 -13.20 7.72
CA THR A 122 3.36 -13.50 6.33
C THR A 122 4.23 -12.41 5.68
N GLY A 123 4.13 -11.17 6.17
CA GLY A 123 4.94 -10.05 5.71
C GLY A 123 6.18 -9.86 6.58
N ILE A 124 6.14 -8.86 7.46
CA ILE A 124 7.29 -8.38 8.23
C ILE A 124 7.91 -9.45 9.15
N GLY A 125 7.15 -10.44 9.63
CA GLY A 125 7.65 -11.51 10.48
C GLY A 125 8.42 -12.61 9.73
N THR A 126 8.11 -12.83 8.45
CA THR A 126 8.64 -13.96 7.66
C THR A 126 9.65 -13.53 6.60
N LEU A 127 9.34 -12.46 5.85
CA LEU A 127 10.17 -12.00 4.74
C LEU A 127 11.61 -11.62 5.12
N PRO A 128 11.93 -11.10 6.33
CA PRO A 128 13.32 -10.87 6.72
C PRO A 128 14.14 -12.17 6.68
N LEU A 129 13.56 -13.27 7.14
CA LEU A 129 14.22 -14.58 7.13
C LEU A 129 14.33 -15.14 5.70
N VAL A 130 13.29 -14.98 4.88
CA VAL A 130 13.32 -15.41 3.47
C VAL A 130 14.47 -14.73 2.72
N TRP A 131 14.67 -13.44 2.93
CA TRP A 131 15.63 -12.65 2.16
C TRP A 131 17.03 -12.58 2.75
N TYR A 132 17.16 -12.62 4.07
CA TYR A 132 18.45 -12.41 4.75
C TYR A 132 18.89 -13.59 5.61
N GLY A 133 18.05 -14.63 5.73
CA GLY A 133 18.41 -15.86 6.43
C GLY A 133 19.52 -16.61 5.72
N ASN A 134 20.45 -17.15 6.49
CA ASN A 134 21.37 -18.17 5.98
C ASN A 134 20.63 -19.52 5.82
N ALA A 135 21.27 -20.49 5.17
CA ALA A 135 20.65 -21.78 4.86
C ALA A 135 20.15 -22.53 6.12
N GLU A 136 20.90 -22.49 7.22
CA GLU A 136 20.54 -23.19 8.45
C GLU A 136 19.35 -22.51 9.17
N GLN A 137 19.33 -21.18 9.22
CA GLN A 137 18.19 -20.42 9.74
C GLN A 137 16.92 -20.70 8.92
N LYS A 138 17.03 -20.69 7.59
CA LYS A 138 15.91 -20.95 6.68
C LYS A 138 15.34 -22.35 6.87
N LYS A 139 16.20 -23.39 6.86
CA LYS A 139 15.80 -24.78 7.10
C LYS A 139 15.15 -24.98 8.47
N ARG A 140 15.64 -24.28 9.50
CA ARG A 140 15.12 -24.40 10.88
C ARG A 140 13.72 -23.82 11.03
N TYR A 141 13.46 -22.64 10.46
CA TYR A 141 12.27 -21.86 10.79
C TYR A 141 11.24 -21.78 9.66
N LEU A 142 11.64 -21.66 8.39
CA LEU A 142 10.68 -21.41 7.31
C LEU A 142 9.64 -22.54 7.12
N PRO A 143 9.96 -23.85 7.22
CA PRO A 143 8.93 -24.89 7.13
C PRO A 143 7.87 -24.81 8.24
N LYS A 144 8.30 -24.40 9.45
CA LYS A 144 7.41 -24.25 10.61
C LYS A 144 6.53 -23.02 10.50
N ILE A 145 7.07 -21.94 9.95
CA ILE A 145 6.33 -20.72 9.62
C ILE A 145 5.31 -21.03 8.52
N ALA A 146 5.74 -21.67 7.43
CA ALA A 146 4.90 -22.03 6.29
C ALA A 146 3.70 -22.87 6.71
N SER A 147 3.90 -23.83 7.61
CA SER A 147 2.85 -24.72 8.12
C SER A 147 2.02 -24.12 9.27
N GLY A 148 2.35 -22.92 9.76
CA GLY A 148 1.71 -22.32 10.94
C GLY A 148 1.98 -23.07 12.25
N GLU A 149 3.01 -23.93 12.32
CA GLU A 149 3.51 -24.52 13.58
C GLU A 149 4.02 -23.43 14.51
N ILE A 150 4.72 -22.43 13.95
CA ILE A 150 5.19 -21.27 14.69
C ILE A 150 4.70 -19.98 14.05
N VAL A 151 4.38 -18.99 14.89
CA VAL A 151 4.00 -17.64 14.45
C VAL A 151 5.18 -16.69 14.60
N SER A 152 5.33 -15.78 13.63
CA SER A 152 6.41 -14.79 13.60
C SER A 152 5.93 -13.37 13.90
N ALA A 153 6.84 -12.57 14.46
CA ALA A 153 6.66 -11.15 14.78
C ALA A 153 7.90 -10.33 14.42
N TYR A 154 7.72 -9.01 14.31
CA TYR A 154 8.75 -8.07 13.88
C TYR A 154 8.90 -6.92 14.86
N ALA A 155 10.10 -6.74 15.42
CA ALA A 155 10.35 -5.81 16.50
C ALA A 155 11.42 -4.77 16.16
N LEU A 156 10.97 -3.70 15.51
CA LEU A 156 11.80 -2.57 15.09
C LEU A 156 11.57 -1.32 15.97
N SER A 157 10.31 -0.91 16.12
CA SER A 157 9.95 0.34 16.79
C SER A 157 10.24 0.33 18.29
N GLU A 158 10.53 1.51 18.82
CA GLU A 158 10.71 1.79 20.25
C GLU A 158 9.96 3.07 20.61
N SER A 159 9.76 3.33 21.90
CA SER A 159 9.07 4.54 22.39
C SER A 159 9.69 5.85 21.88
N THR A 160 11.00 5.85 21.60
CA THR A 160 11.73 7.01 21.06
C THR A 160 12.05 6.94 19.57
N SER A 161 11.68 5.86 18.87
CA SER A 161 12.04 5.65 17.46
C SER A 161 10.95 4.90 16.70
N GLY A 162 10.01 5.66 16.11
CA GLY A 162 8.98 5.19 15.19
C GLY A 162 9.41 5.40 13.74
N SER A 163 9.09 6.59 13.19
CA SER A 163 9.48 6.97 11.83
C SER A 163 11.00 7.01 11.61
N ASP A 164 11.75 7.43 12.64
CA ASP A 164 13.22 7.40 12.66
C ASP A 164 13.75 6.07 13.20
N ALA A 165 13.37 4.97 12.55
CA ALA A 165 13.59 3.62 13.04
C ALA A 165 15.07 3.22 13.16
N VAL A 166 15.97 3.87 12.39
CA VAL A 166 17.41 3.56 12.41
C VAL A 166 18.11 4.06 13.67
N ASN A 167 17.48 4.96 14.43
CA ASN A 167 17.97 5.53 15.68
C ASN A 167 17.41 4.83 16.93
N ALA A 168 17.01 3.57 16.78
CA ALA A 168 16.73 2.67 17.90
C ALA A 168 17.86 2.65 18.94
N LYS A 169 17.49 2.48 20.22
CA LYS A 169 18.38 2.50 21.38
C LYS A 169 18.65 1.12 21.99
N THR A 170 17.84 0.10 21.68
CA THR A 170 18.14 -1.29 22.08
C THR A 170 19.54 -1.64 21.62
N LYS A 171 20.37 -2.19 22.52
CA LYS A 171 21.76 -2.55 22.24
C LYS A 171 21.95 -4.06 22.18
N ALA A 172 22.89 -4.49 21.36
CA ALA A 172 23.41 -5.85 21.30
C ALA A 172 24.94 -5.80 21.42
N VAL A 173 25.49 -6.55 22.38
CA VAL A 173 26.93 -6.64 22.64
C VAL A 173 27.39 -8.07 22.39
N LEU A 174 28.35 -8.24 21.49
CA LEU A 174 28.99 -9.53 21.22
C LEU A 174 29.89 -9.92 22.40
N SER A 175 29.81 -11.18 22.85
CA SER A 175 30.70 -11.71 23.88
C SER A 175 32.15 -11.73 23.42
N ALA A 176 33.10 -11.66 24.37
CA ALA A 176 34.53 -11.63 24.07
C ALA A 176 35.01 -12.86 23.28
N ASP A 177 34.34 -14.01 23.42
CA ASP A 177 34.62 -15.24 22.67
C ASP A 177 33.88 -15.34 21.33
N GLY A 178 33.07 -14.33 20.98
CA GLY A 178 32.33 -14.25 19.73
C GLY A 178 31.13 -15.21 19.61
N LYS A 179 30.73 -15.89 20.69
CA LYS A 179 29.71 -16.96 20.63
C LYS A 179 28.29 -16.50 20.90
N THR A 180 28.10 -15.37 21.57
CA THR A 180 26.77 -14.91 22.01
C THR A 180 26.63 -13.41 21.88
N TYR A 181 25.38 -12.94 21.72
CA TYR A 181 25.03 -11.54 21.90
C TYR A 181 24.20 -11.38 23.17
N THR A 182 24.49 -10.34 23.95
CA THR A 182 23.62 -9.88 25.04
C THR A 182 22.85 -8.65 24.59
N LEU A 183 21.52 -8.71 24.64
CA LEU A 183 20.63 -7.64 24.22
C LEU A 183 19.94 -6.97 25.41
N ASN A 184 19.90 -5.63 25.38
CA ASN A 184 19.27 -4.80 26.40
C ASN A 184 18.47 -3.66 25.75
N GLY A 185 17.20 -3.52 26.10
CA GLY A 185 16.32 -2.48 25.58
C GLY A 185 14.84 -2.84 25.61
N GLU A 186 14.03 -2.01 24.96
CA GLU A 186 12.58 -2.18 24.89
C GLU A 186 12.11 -1.93 23.45
N LYS A 187 11.25 -2.82 22.95
CA LYS A 187 10.55 -2.66 21.67
C LYS A 187 9.09 -2.35 21.93
N MET A 188 8.48 -1.51 21.11
CA MET A 188 7.14 -0.97 21.34
C MET A 188 6.19 -1.32 20.20
N TRP A 189 4.93 -1.62 20.55
CA TRP A 189 3.83 -1.90 19.62
C TRP A 189 4.05 -3.11 18.71
N ILE A 190 4.48 -4.24 19.27
CA ILE A 190 4.82 -5.41 18.48
C ILE A 190 3.59 -6.27 18.22
N SER A 191 3.16 -6.30 16.95
CA SER A 191 2.08 -7.18 16.49
C SER A 191 2.43 -8.66 16.70
N ASN A 192 1.41 -9.46 17.06
CA ASN A 192 1.53 -10.88 17.42
C ASN A 192 2.34 -11.17 18.70
N ALA A 193 2.85 -10.17 19.41
CA ALA A 193 3.74 -10.38 20.55
C ALA A 193 3.13 -11.22 21.69
N GLY A 194 1.80 -11.30 21.79
CA GLY A 194 1.06 -12.15 22.73
C GLY A 194 1.13 -13.64 22.45
N PHE A 195 1.49 -14.05 21.24
CA PHE A 195 1.46 -15.46 20.87
C PHE A 195 2.50 -15.89 19.83
N ALA A 196 3.31 -14.98 19.28
CA ALA A 196 4.39 -15.30 18.36
C ALA A 196 5.51 -16.10 19.02
N ASP A 197 6.11 -17.03 18.31
CA ASP A 197 7.18 -17.91 18.79
C ASP A 197 8.56 -17.42 18.35
N LEU A 198 8.65 -16.72 17.21
CA LEU A 198 9.88 -16.20 16.64
C LEU A 198 9.77 -14.69 16.38
N PHE A 199 10.79 -13.94 16.79
CA PHE A 199 10.85 -12.50 16.65
C PHE A 199 12.07 -12.09 15.83
N THR A 200 11.87 -11.27 14.80
CA THR A 200 12.98 -10.50 14.19
C THR A 200 13.15 -9.21 14.97
N VAL A 201 14.19 -9.11 15.79
CA VAL A 201 14.45 -7.98 16.69
C VAL A 201 15.61 -7.12 16.17
N PHE A 202 15.41 -5.80 16.16
CA PHE A 202 16.45 -4.84 15.76
C PHE A 202 17.10 -4.18 16.97
N ALA A 203 18.43 -4.18 16.97
CA ALA A 203 19.26 -3.56 17.99
C ALA A 203 20.52 -2.92 17.38
N LYS A 204 21.10 -1.96 18.09
CA LYS A 204 22.39 -1.34 17.78
C LYS A 204 23.53 -2.26 18.19
N CYS A 205 24.40 -2.59 17.25
CA CYS A 205 25.60 -3.37 17.47
C CYS A 205 26.81 -2.58 16.98
N ALA A 206 27.93 -2.64 17.70
CA ALA A 206 29.19 -2.09 17.24
C ALA A 206 29.65 -2.83 15.98
N ILE A 207 30.11 -2.08 14.96
CA ILE A 207 30.74 -2.67 13.77
C ILE A 207 32.09 -3.27 14.17
N PRO A 208 32.36 -4.55 13.87
CA PRO A 208 33.60 -5.20 14.26
C PRO A 208 34.82 -4.71 13.47
N ASP A 209 34.67 -4.44 12.16
CA ASP A 209 35.79 -4.12 11.28
C ASP A 209 35.40 -3.11 10.18
N GLY A 210 36.39 -2.39 9.65
CA GLY A 210 36.27 -1.52 8.47
C GLY A 210 36.07 -0.03 8.77
N PRO A 211 35.66 0.80 7.78
CA PRO A 211 35.63 2.26 7.91
C PRO A 211 34.69 2.81 8.99
N ASP A 212 33.78 1.97 9.47
CA ASP A 212 32.80 2.29 10.50
C ASP A 212 33.02 1.50 11.80
N GLU A 213 34.19 0.87 11.97
CA GLU A 213 34.57 0.14 13.18
C GLU A 213 34.25 0.93 14.45
N GLY A 214 33.68 0.23 15.44
CA GLY A 214 33.28 0.80 16.72
C GLY A 214 32.00 1.64 16.68
N LYS A 215 31.49 2.05 15.51
CA LYS A 215 30.20 2.75 15.42
C LYS A 215 29.06 1.78 15.69
N GLU A 216 28.07 2.21 16.47
CA GLU A 216 26.87 1.42 16.73
C GLU A 216 25.84 1.59 15.58
N LYS A 217 25.56 0.51 14.84
CA LYS A 217 24.60 0.51 13.73
C LYS A 217 23.50 -0.53 13.92
N LEU A 218 22.38 -0.31 13.24
CA LEU A 218 21.21 -1.17 13.34
C LEU A 218 21.51 -2.56 12.75
N THR A 219 21.21 -3.59 13.50
CA THR A 219 21.42 -5.02 13.18
C THR A 219 20.16 -5.80 13.56
N ALA A 220 19.85 -6.86 12.81
CA ALA A 220 18.69 -7.71 13.08
C ALA A 220 19.12 -9.06 13.69
N PHE A 221 18.29 -9.59 14.58
CA PHE A 221 18.50 -10.85 15.28
C PHE A 221 17.21 -11.67 15.31
N LEU A 222 17.34 -12.99 15.26
CA LEU A 222 16.23 -13.92 15.49
C LEU A 222 16.19 -14.28 16.97
N ILE A 223 15.06 -14.08 17.64
CA ILE A 223 14.89 -14.41 19.06
C ILE A 223 13.64 -15.27 19.23
N GLU A 224 13.80 -16.45 19.84
CA GLU A 224 12.69 -17.35 20.17
C GLU A 224 12.01 -16.92 21.47
N ARG A 225 10.68 -17.07 21.54
CA ARG A 225 9.92 -16.90 22.78
C ARG A 225 10.48 -17.82 23.86
N GLY A 226 10.63 -17.29 25.07
CA GLY A 226 11.14 -18.05 26.22
C GLY A 226 12.66 -18.01 26.37
N THR A 227 13.38 -17.36 25.44
CA THR A 227 14.78 -16.98 25.66
C THR A 227 14.90 -16.21 27.00
N PRO A 228 15.77 -16.62 27.94
CA PRO A 228 15.96 -15.90 29.19
C PRO A 228 16.30 -14.43 28.95
N GLY A 229 15.67 -13.53 29.70
CA GLY A 229 15.83 -12.08 29.52
C GLY A 229 14.96 -11.47 28.42
N PHE A 230 14.29 -12.28 27.58
CA PHE A 230 13.32 -11.81 26.59
C PHE A 230 11.89 -12.02 27.08
N THR A 231 11.22 -10.94 27.46
CA THR A 231 9.88 -10.99 28.05
C THR A 231 8.92 -10.05 27.34
N GLN A 232 7.63 -10.36 27.46
CA GLN A 232 6.55 -9.62 26.85
C GLN A 232 5.81 -8.81 27.93
N GLY A 233 5.49 -7.55 27.66
CA GLY A 233 4.63 -6.75 28.53
C GLY A 233 3.13 -7.03 28.32
N LYS A 234 2.30 -6.16 28.91
CA LYS A 234 0.84 -6.26 28.82
C LYS A 234 0.34 -5.83 27.43
N GLU A 235 -0.82 -6.36 27.06
CA GLU A 235 -1.53 -5.97 25.85
C GLU A 235 -1.93 -4.48 25.86
N GLU A 236 -1.71 -3.81 24.73
CA GLU A 236 -2.06 -2.42 24.53
C GLU A 236 -3.58 -2.19 24.48
N HIS A 237 -4.01 -1.05 25.02
CA HIS A 237 -5.38 -0.55 24.91
C HIS A 237 -5.48 0.39 23.71
N LYS A 238 -5.92 -0.16 22.57
CA LYS A 238 -5.92 0.51 21.27
C LYS A 238 -7.28 1.09 20.90
N LEU A 239 -7.27 2.13 20.06
CA LEU A 239 -8.48 2.67 19.42
C LEU A 239 -9.20 1.59 18.59
N GLY A 240 -8.46 0.99 17.65
CA GLY A 240 -8.91 0.00 16.66
C GLY A 240 -8.12 -1.30 16.75
N ILE A 241 -8.44 -2.25 15.87
CA ILE A 241 -7.82 -3.57 15.72
C ILE A 241 -7.58 -4.24 17.08
N ARG A 242 -8.61 -4.18 17.95
CA ARG A 242 -8.48 -4.51 19.37
C ARG A 242 -8.07 -5.96 19.58
N GLY A 243 -8.59 -6.85 18.75
CA GLY A 243 -8.24 -8.27 18.73
C GLY A 243 -6.85 -8.62 18.19
N SER A 244 -6.16 -7.69 17.52
CA SER A 244 -4.77 -7.92 17.12
C SER A 244 -3.89 -7.80 18.37
N SER A 245 -3.09 -8.83 18.68
CA SER A 245 -2.15 -8.76 19.79
C SER A 245 -1.13 -7.66 19.53
N THR A 246 -0.90 -6.81 20.53
CA THR A 246 0.09 -5.74 20.47
C THR A 246 0.68 -5.53 21.86
N CYS A 247 1.95 -5.84 22.03
CA CYS A 247 2.63 -5.69 23.32
C CYS A 247 4.01 -5.03 23.15
N PRO A 248 4.52 -4.38 24.21
CA PRO A 248 5.95 -4.10 24.29
C PRO A 248 6.72 -5.40 24.56
N LEU A 249 7.99 -5.41 24.14
CA LEU A 249 8.94 -6.48 24.42
C LEU A 249 10.11 -5.90 25.23
N ILE A 250 10.48 -6.57 26.30
CA ILE A 250 11.59 -6.19 27.18
C ILE A 250 12.73 -7.17 26.95
N LEU A 251 13.91 -6.63 26.65
CA LEU A 251 15.18 -7.34 26.60
C LEU A 251 16.00 -6.88 27.81
N ASN A 252 16.19 -7.76 28.77
CA ASN A 252 16.98 -7.51 29.98
C ASN A 252 18.01 -8.63 30.14
N ASP A 253 19.25 -8.35 29.79
CA ASP A 253 20.33 -9.32 29.67
C ASP A 253 19.90 -10.56 28.86
N CYS A 254 19.23 -10.31 27.73
CA CYS A 254 18.77 -11.35 26.82
C CYS A 254 19.95 -11.92 26.05
N VAL A 255 20.40 -13.12 26.41
CA VAL A 255 21.55 -13.79 25.77
C VAL A 255 21.07 -14.71 24.65
N ILE A 256 21.56 -14.48 23.43
CA ILE A 256 21.29 -15.32 22.25
C ILE A 256 22.59 -15.82 21.62
N PRO A 257 22.57 -16.97 20.93
CA PRO A 257 23.71 -17.44 20.15
C PRO A 257 24.09 -16.46 19.02
N ALA A 258 25.37 -16.40 18.64
CA ALA A 258 25.84 -15.51 17.57
C ALA A 258 25.24 -15.87 16.20
N GLU A 259 24.93 -17.13 15.97
CA GLU A 259 24.27 -17.62 14.76
C GLU A 259 22.82 -17.13 14.58
N ASN A 260 22.24 -16.47 15.60
CA ASN A 260 20.93 -15.83 15.48
C ASN A 260 21.01 -14.43 14.82
N LEU A 261 22.21 -13.93 14.50
CA LEU A 261 22.38 -12.75 13.64
C LEU A 261 21.68 -12.97 12.29
N LEU A 262 20.78 -12.05 11.92
CA LEU A 262 20.09 -12.08 10.63
C LEU A 262 20.74 -11.08 9.67
N GLY A 263 21.31 -11.59 8.57
CA GLY A 263 22.07 -10.79 7.62
C GLY A 263 23.45 -10.39 8.17
N GLU A 264 23.81 -9.11 8.04
CA GLU A 264 25.13 -8.59 8.39
C GLU A 264 25.04 -7.53 9.50
N VAL A 265 26.07 -7.47 10.36
CA VAL A 265 26.18 -6.45 11.42
C VAL A 265 26.17 -5.05 10.80
N GLY A 266 25.30 -4.18 11.31
CA GLY A 266 25.13 -2.80 10.86
C GLY A 266 24.36 -2.60 9.57
N LYS A 267 23.89 -3.69 8.95
CA LYS A 267 23.13 -3.68 7.70
C LYS A 267 21.62 -3.91 7.92
N GLY A 268 21.14 -3.86 9.15
CA GLY A 268 19.73 -4.04 9.48
C GLY A 268 18.79 -3.02 8.83
N HIS A 269 19.28 -1.82 8.49
CA HIS A 269 18.50 -0.83 7.75
C HIS A 269 18.08 -1.32 6.34
N HIS A 270 18.91 -2.15 5.68
CA HIS A 270 18.52 -2.75 4.40
C HIS A 270 17.35 -3.71 4.58
N ILE A 271 17.36 -4.51 5.66
CA ILE A 271 16.26 -5.40 6.01
C ILE A 271 14.99 -4.59 6.24
N ALA A 272 15.04 -3.57 7.10
CA ALA A 272 13.88 -2.75 7.42
C ALA A 272 13.27 -2.09 6.17
N PHE A 273 14.10 -1.44 5.33
CA PHE A 273 13.59 -0.67 4.19
C PHE A 273 13.06 -1.53 3.05
N ASN A 274 13.69 -2.68 2.76
CA ASN A 274 13.21 -3.56 1.69
C ASN A 274 11.86 -4.20 2.05
N ILE A 275 11.69 -4.61 3.31
CA ILE A 275 10.47 -5.25 3.80
C ILE A 275 9.28 -4.28 3.77
N LEU A 276 9.53 -2.99 4.08
CA LEU A 276 8.50 -1.95 4.03
C LEU A 276 7.88 -1.79 2.63
N ASN A 277 8.61 -2.01 1.54
CA ASN A 277 8.01 -1.93 0.20
C ASN A 277 6.92 -2.99 0.01
N VAL A 278 7.13 -4.21 0.52
CA VAL A 278 6.12 -5.26 0.50
C VAL A 278 4.97 -4.97 1.45
N GLY A 279 5.27 -4.53 2.68
CA GLY A 279 4.25 -4.12 3.65
C GLY A 279 3.31 -3.05 3.09
N ARG A 280 3.87 -2.03 2.44
CA ARG A 280 3.13 -0.91 1.82
C ARG A 280 2.11 -1.34 0.78
N TYR A 281 2.50 -2.14 -0.22
CA TYR A 281 1.52 -2.54 -1.24
C TYR A 281 0.51 -3.54 -0.67
N LYS A 282 0.92 -4.51 0.17
CA LYS A 282 0.00 -5.47 0.79
C LYS A 282 -1.05 -4.79 1.67
N LEU A 283 -0.65 -3.76 2.43
CA LEU A 283 -1.57 -2.90 3.18
C LEU A 283 -2.58 -2.24 2.24
N GLY A 284 -2.14 -1.70 1.11
CA GLY A 284 -3.04 -1.12 0.13
C GLY A 284 -4.06 -2.12 -0.43
N ASN A 285 -3.62 -3.34 -0.73
CA ASN A 285 -4.53 -4.42 -1.13
C ASN A 285 -5.52 -4.81 -0.03
N ALA A 286 -5.08 -4.94 1.22
CA ALA A 286 -5.97 -5.19 2.36
C ALA A 286 -6.99 -4.05 2.56
N ALA A 287 -6.59 -2.80 2.34
CA ALA A 287 -7.48 -1.64 2.43
C ALA A 287 -8.63 -1.70 1.40
N ILE A 288 -8.39 -2.25 0.20
CA ILE A 288 -9.46 -2.47 -0.79
C ILE A 288 -10.49 -3.47 -0.27
N GLY A 289 -10.03 -4.59 0.30
CA GLY A 289 -10.94 -5.63 0.80
C GLY A 289 -11.79 -5.13 1.97
N GLY A 290 -11.17 -4.41 2.91
CA GLY A 290 -11.87 -3.73 4.00
C GLY A 290 -12.89 -2.71 3.51
N ALA A 291 -12.52 -1.88 2.53
CA ALA A 291 -13.41 -0.88 1.92
C ALA A 291 -14.60 -1.52 1.21
N ARG A 292 -14.37 -2.60 0.44
CA ARG A 292 -15.44 -3.35 -0.23
C ARG A 292 -16.43 -3.94 0.77
N MET A 293 -15.94 -4.49 1.88
CA MET A 293 -16.81 -5.01 2.94
C MET A 293 -17.63 -3.90 3.60
N ALA A 294 -16.99 -2.78 3.97
CA ALA A 294 -17.66 -1.64 4.59
C ALA A 294 -18.76 -1.07 3.67
N LEU A 295 -18.45 -0.82 2.40
CA LEU A 295 -19.44 -0.33 1.44
C LEU A 295 -20.59 -1.32 1.25
N ASN A 296 -20.33 -2.63 1.20
CA ASN A 296 -21.40 -3.63 1.10
C ASN A 296 -22.36 -3.56 2.29
N ASN A 297 -21.85 -3.35 3.51
CA ASN A 297 -22.68 -3.15 4.69
C ASN A 297 -23.50 -1.85 4.58
N GLY A 298 -22.87 -0.76 4.13
CA GLY A 298 -23.55 0.53 3.89
C GLY A 298 -24.66 0.43 2.84
N ILE A 299 -24.43 -0.27 1.72
CA ILE A 299 -25.42 -0.51 0.67
C ILE A 299 -26.64 -1.26 1.22
N ARG A 300 -26.41 -2.39 1.91
CA ARG A 300 -27.50 -3.19 2.49
C ARG A 300 -28.33 -2.37 3.47
N TYR A 301 -27.66 -1.66 4.38
CA TYR A 301 -28.34 -0.80 5.34
C TYR A 301 -29.13 0.31 4.63
N ALA A 302 -28.56 0.93 3.59
CA ALA A 302 -29.23 1.99 2.84
C ALA A 302 -30.51 1.51 2.13
N ILE A 303 -30.52 0.26 1.66
CA ILE A 303 -31.69 -0.37 1.05
C ILE A 303 -32.79 -0.60 2.10
N ASP A 304 -32.43 -1.20 3.24
CA ASP A 304 -33.39 -1.61 4.26
C ASP A 304 -33.94 -0.45 5.10
N ARG A 305 -33.10 0.55 5.39
CA ARG A 305 -33.46 1.67 6.27
C ARG A 305 -34.44 2.61 5.57
N LYS A 306 -35.58 2.88 6.22
CA LYS A 306 -36.58 3.85 5.77
C LYS A 306 -36.51 5.16 6.55
N ALA A 307 -36.64 6.28 5.85
CA ALA A 307 -36.85 7.62 6.41
C ALA A 307 -37.72 8.44 5.46
N PHE A 308 -38.53 9.35 6.00
CA PHE A 308 -39.45 10.18 5.21
C PHE A 308 -40.31 9.38 4.22
N GLY A 309 -40.78 8.20 4.64
CA GLY A 309 -41.70 7.35 3.87
C GLY A 309 -41.06 6.49 2.77
N LYS A 310 -39.74 6.51 2.57
CA LYS A 310 -39.05 5.73 1.53
C LYS A 310 -37.69 5.19 1.97
N SER A 311 -37.07 4.33 1.15
CA SER A 311 -35.73 3.80 1.45
C SER A 311 -34.69 4.93 1.39
N ILE A 312 -33.70 4.93 2.29
CA ILE A 312 -32.68 5.98 2.27
C ILE A 312 -31.79 5.90 1.02
N SER A 313 -31.70 4.72 0.40
CA SER A 313 -31.06 4.51 -0.91
C SER A 313 -31.65 5.37 -2.04
N GLU A 314 -32.86 5.91 -1.87
CA GLU A 314 -33.54 6.78 -2.84
C GLU A 314 -33.20 8.27 -2.69
N PHE A 315 -32.38 8.65 -1.69
CA PHE A 315 -31.94 10.04 -1.52
C PHE A 315 -30.64 10.31 -2.26
N GLY A 316 -30.60 11.43 -2.99
CA GLY A 316 -29.44 11.79 -3.82
C GLY A 316 -28.11 11.89 -3.06
N LEU A 317 -28.12 12.37 -1.82
CA LEU A 317 -26.92 12.48 -1.00
C LEU A 317 -26.40 11.10 -0.53
N ILE A 318 -27.28 10.13 -0.29
CA ILE A 318 -26.86 8.76 0.04
C ILE A 318 -26.28 8.08 -1.21
N GLN A 319 -26.92 8.29 -2.37
CA GLN A 319 -26.41 7.80 -3.66
C GLN A 319 -25.03 8.40 -3.97
N GLU A 320 -24.82 9.69 -3.71
CA GLU A 320 -23.51 10.34 -3.90
C GLU A 320 -22.41 9.70 -3.05
N LYS A 321 -22.67 9.45 -1.76
CA LYS A 321 -21.73 8.75 -0.86
C LYS A 321 -21.38 7.36 -1.39
N ILE A 322 -22.39 6.56 -1.71
CA ILE A 322 -22.22 5.19 -2.25
C ILE A 322 -21.40 5.21 -3.54
N ALA A 323 -21.69 6.15 -4.46
CA ALA A 323 -20.97 6.27 -5.72
C ALA A 323 -19.51 6.71 -5.54
N ASN A 324 -19.24 7.64 -4.62
CA ASN A 324 -17.87 8.05 -4.28
C ASN A 324 -17.06 6.88 -3.71
N CYS A 325 -17.65 6.11 -2.79
CA CYS A 325 -17.02 4.90 -2.26
C CYS A 325 -16.77 3.86 -3.36
N ALA A 326 -17.75 3.62 -4.24
CA ALA A 326 -17.61 2.66 -5.33
C ALA A 326 -16.52 3.08 -6.34
N ALA A 327 -16.50 4.35 -6.75
CA ALA A 327 -15.45 4.88 -7.61
C ALA A 327 -14.06 4.78 -6.94
N GLY A 328 -13.97 5.07 -5.64
CA GLY A 328 -12.76 4.86 -4.85
C GLY A 328 -12.29 3.40 -4.86
N ILE A 329 -13.17 2.43 -4.61
CA ILE A 329 -12.78 1.01 -4.63
C ILE A 329 -12.35 0.56 -6.03
N PHE A 330 -13.00 1.06 -7.10
CA PHE A 330 -12.60 0.79 -8.48
C PHE A 330 -11.19 1.29 -8.78
N VAL A 331 -10.90 2.54 -8.40
CA VAL A 331 -9.57 3.15 -8.58
C VAL A 331 -8.53 2.44 -7.71
N GLY A 332 -8.89 2.03 -6.49
CA GLY A 332 -8.00 1.27 -5.61
C GLY A 332 -7.56 -0.05 -6.22
N GLY A 333 -8.49 -0.81 -6.79
CA GLY A 333 -8.16 -2.01 -7.56
C GLY A 333 -7.22 -1.71 -8.75
N ALA A 334 -7.38 -0.56 -9.41
CA ALA A 334 -6.47 -0.17 -10.48
C ALA A 334 -5.06 0.18 -9.95
N VAL A 335 -4.98 1.01 -8.91
CA VAL A 335 -3.72 1.50 -8.32
C VAL A 335 -2.90 0.37 -7.71
N CYS A 336 -3.53 -0.51 -6.92
CA CYS A 336 -2.80 -1.57 -6.22
C CYS A 336 -2.30 -2.65 -7.18
N TYR A 337 -3.17 -3.17 -8.06
CA TYR A 337 -2.78 -4.25 -8.97
C TYR A 337 -1.86 -3.78 -10.10
N ARG A 338 -1.92 -2.51 -10.51
CA ARG A 338 -0.92 -1.94 -11.42
C ARG A 338 0.48 -2.02 -10.81
N THR A 339 0.63 -1.60 -9.55
CA THR A 339 1.93 -1.65 -8.84
C THR A 339 2.42 -3.08 -8.70
N VAL A 340 1.55 -4.00 -8.30
CA VAL A 340 1.93 -5.41 -8.15
C VAL A 340 2.34 -6.03 -9.49
N GLY A 341 1.62 -5.74 -10.57
CA GLY A 341 2.01 -6.22 -11.90
C GLY A 341 3.33 -5.63 -12.42
N LEU A 342 3.63 -4.38 -12.08
CA LEU A 342 4.95 -3.78 -12.38
C LEU A 342 6.09 -4.53 -11.64
N ILE A 343 5.85 -4.90 -10.40
CA ILE A 343 6.78 -5.70 -9.59
C ILE A 343 6.95 -7.09 -10.19
N ASP A 344 5.85 -7.83 -10.43
CA ASP A 344 5.92 -9.18 -11.00
C ASP A 344 6.59 -9.18 -12.39
N ARG A 345 6.30 -8.19 -13.24
CA ARG A 345 7.01 -8.02 -14.51
C ARG A 345 8.52 -7.80 -14.34
N ALA A 346 8.95 -7.09 -13.31
CA ALA A 346 10.39 -6.90 -13.06
C ALA A 346 11.08 -8.09 -12.42
N LEU A 347 10.32 -8.97 -11.77
CA LEU A 347 10.79 -10.22 -11.20
C LEU A 347 10.76 -11.37 -12.23
N ALA A 348 10.04 -11.21 -13.34
CA ALA A 348 10.02 -12.18 -14.42
C ALA A 348 11.45 -12.50 -14.91
N GLY A 349 11.81 -13.78 -14.85
CA GLY A 349 13.13 -14.27 -15.26
C GLY A 349 14.27 -14.02 -14.27
N VAL A 350 14.01 -13.43 -13.10
CA VAL A 350 14.99 -13.34 -12.01
C VAL A 350 15.10 -14.72 -11.34
N ASP A 351 16.33 -15.17 -11.08
CA ASP A 351 16.54 -16.37 -10.26
C ASP A 351 15.89 -16.17 -8.89
N LYS A 352 14.94 -17.03 -8.54
CA LYS A 352 14.16 -16.92 -7.31
C LYS A 352 15.03 -17.08 -6.05
N ASN A 353 16.21 -17.70 -6.18
CA ASN A 353 17.20 -17.80 -5.11
C ASN A 353 18.07 -16.54 -4.98
N ASP A 354 18.12 -15.66 -6.00
CA ASP A 354 18.81 -14.37 -5.95
C ASP A 354 17.98 -13.32 -5.22
N THR A 355 17.87 -13.52 -3.89
CA THR A 355 17.15 -12.63 -3.00
C THR A 355 17.64 -11.17 -3.07
N LYS A 356 18.93 -10.92 -3.38
CA LYS A 356 19.48 -9.57 -3.50
C LYS A 356 18.92 -8.86 -4.72
N GLU A 357 18.87 -9.56 -5.86
CA GLU A 357 18.29 -9.00 -7.08
C GLU A 357 16.78 -8.80 -6.94
N ILE A 358 16.06 -9.76 -6.33
CA ILE A 358 14.62 -9.62 -6.03
C ILE A 358 14.35 -8.33 -5.23
N GLN A 359 15.09 -8.11 -4.15
CA GLN A 359 14.94 -6.91 -3.30
C GLN A 359 15.16 -5.63 -4.12
N LYS A 360 16.22 -5.57 -4.92
CA LYS A 360 16.53 -4.41 -5.76
C LYS A 360 15.44 -4.15 -6.80
N ARG A 361 14.89 -5.20 -7.42
CA ARG A 361 13.80 -5.07 -8.40
C ARG A 361 12.52 -4.54 -7.78
N ILE A 362 12.20 -4.94 -6.54
CA ILE A 362 11.08 -4.40 -5.77
C ILE A 362 11.36 -2.95 -5.35
N GLU A 363 12.57 -2.65 -4.86
CA GLU A 363 12.97 -1.29 -4.44
C GLU A 363 12.84 -0.26 -5.57
N ASP A 364 13.05 -0.68 -6.82
CA ASP A 364 12.86 0.19 -7.98
C ASP A 364 11.43 0.74 -8.11
N TYR A 365 10.45 0.16 -7.41
CA TYR A 365 9.05 0.61 -7.33
C TYR A 365 8.65 1.14 -5.95
N ALA A 366 9.62 1.59 -5.14
CA ALA A 366 9.36 2.17 -3.81
C ALA A 366 8.40 3.38 -3.87
N VAL A 367 8.43 4.14 -4.97
CA VAL A 367 7.51 5.26 -5.23
C VAL A 367 6.08 4.75 -5.36
N GLU A 368 5.84 3.78 -6.24
CA GLU A 368 4.53 3.17 -6.45
C GLU A 368 4.00 2.48 -5.19
N CYS A 369 4.86 1.79 -4.44
CA CYS A 369 4.47 1.18 -3.16
C CYS A 369 4.00 2.25 -2.16
N SER A 370 4.70 3.39 -2.08
CA SER A 370 4.33 4.51 -1.20
C SER A 370 3.04 5.19 -1.66
N ILE A 371 2.83 5.34 -2.97
CA ILE A 371 1.58 5.85 -3.56
C ILE A 371 0.42 4.94 -3.15
N VAL A 372 0.55 3.62 -3.36
CA VAL A 372 -0.46 2.62 -2.99
C VAL A 372 -0.82 2.74 -1.51
N LYS A 373 0.19 2.78 -0.63
CA LYS A 373 -0.02 2.84 0.82
C LYS A 373 -0.82 4.08 1.23
N VAL A 374 -0.39 5.27 0.78
CA VAL A 374 -1.05 6.53 1.13
C VAL A 374 -2.46 6.57 0.55
N TRP A 375 -2.58 6.32 -0.76
CA TRP A 375 -3.82 6.45 -1.49
C TRP A 375 -4.88 5.47 -0.98
N ALA A 376 -4.53 4.19 -0.82
CA ALA A 376 -5.48 3.17 -0.41
C ALA A 376 -5.91 3.31 1.05
N SER A 377 -5.00 3.73 1.94
CA SER A 377 -5.36 3.99 3.35
C SER A 377 -6.29 5.19 3.50
N GLU A 378 -6.12 6.25 2.70
CA GLU A 378 -7.02 7.41 2.68
C GLU A 378 -8.36 7.11 1.99
N MET A 379 -8.35 6.26 0.96
CA MET A 379 -9.57 5.75 0.35
C MET A 379 -10.39 4.92 1.35
N LEU A 380 -9.75 4.01 2.09
CA LEU A 380 -10.42 3.24 3.15
C LEU A 380 -11.03 4.16 4.21
N ASP A 381 -10.27 5.17 4.68
CA ASP A 381 -10.72 6.16 5.67
C ASP A 381 -12.00 6.88 5.17
N MET A 382 -12.02 7.32 3.92
CA MET A 382 -13.23 7.89 3.29
C MET A 382 -14.39 6.90 3.24
N VAL A 383 -14.14 5.64 2.84
CA VAL A 383 -15.21 4.64 2.71
C VAL A 383 -15.83 4.29 4.06
N VAL A 384 -15.02 4.11 5.11
CA VAL A 384 -15.55 3.77 6.44
C VAL A 384 -16.24 4.95 7.12
N ASP A 385 -15.76 6.18 6.90
CA ASP A 385 -16.43 7.40 7.37
C ASP A 385 -17.80 7.55 6.71
N GLU A 386 -17.87 7.39 5.39
CA GLU A 386 -19.12 7.47 4.65
C GLU A 386 -20.07 6.32 4.97
N THR A 387 -19.54 5.12 5.22
CA THR A 387 -20.32 3.98 5.70
C THR A 387 -20.90 4.29 7.07
N LEU A 388 -20.10 4.77 8.03
CA LEU A 388 -20.59 5.18 9.35
C LEU A 388 -21.69 6.24 9.22
N GLN A 389 -21.51 7.22 8.35
CA GLN A 389 -22.50 8.28 8.11
C GLN A 389 -23.81 7.76 7.49
N ILE A 390 -23.77 6.72 6.66
CA ILE A 390 -24.96 6.04 6.12
C ILE A 390 -25.74 5.34 7.25
N PHE A 391 -25.05 4.72 8.21
CA PHE A 391 -25.68 4.15 9.41
C PHE A 391 -26.10 5.22 10.44
N ALA A 392 -25.55 6.43 10.35
CA ALA A 392 -25.79 7.55 11.25
C ALA A 392 -25.59 7.15 12.72
N GLY A 393 -26.58 7.37 13.59
CA GLY A 393 -26.49 7.00 15.01
C GLY A 393 -26.22 5.52 15.26
N TYR A 394 -26.68 4.62 14.36
CA TYR A 394 -26.37 3.20 14.46
C TYR A 394 -24.91 2.89 14.11
N GLY A 395 -24.25 3.74 13.32
CA GLY A 395 -22.84 3.56 12.98
C GLY A 395 -21.89 3.89 14.14
N TYR A 396 -22.41 4.51 15.21
CA TYR A 396 -21.66 4.91 16.38
C TYR A 396 -21.72 3.90 17.54
N VAL A 397 -22.52 2.82 17.41
CA VAL A 397 -22.69 1.80 18.45
C VAL A 397 -22.03 0.48 18.03
N GLU A 398 -21.39 -0.20 18.98
CA GLU A 398 -20.55 -1.39 18.73
C GLU A 398 -21.32 -2.60 18.17
N GLU A 399 -22.66 -2.60 18.27
CA GLU A 399 -23.54 -3.63 17.69
C GLU A 399 -23.52 -3.64 16.14
N PHE A 400 -23.08 -2.56 15.50
CA PHE A 400 -23.08 -2.43 14.05
C PHE A 400 -21.66 -2.46 13.48
N PRO A 401 -21.43 -3.11 12.33
CA PRO A 401 -20.10 -3.32 11.78
C PRO A 401 -19.41 -2.02 11.33
N ALA A 402 -20.17 -0.93 11.12
CA ALA A 402 -19.63 0.35 10.70
C ALA A 402 -18.74 0.98 11.79
N GLU A 403 -19.09 0.82 13.07
CA GLU A 403 -18.31 1.32 14.20
C GLU A 403 -16.90 0.72 14.18
N ARG A 404 -16.82 -0.61 14.17
CA ARG A 404 -15.55 -1.33 14.19
C ARG A 404 -14.70 -0.98 12.97
N ALA A 405 -15.30 -0.97 11.78
CA ALA A 405 -14.60 -0.64 10.54
C ALA A 405 -13.97 0.78 10.61
N TYR A 406 -14.68 1.76 11.18
CA TYR A 406 -14.17 3.11 11.36
C TYR A 406 -12.95 3.16 12.29
N ARG A 407 -13.04 2.55 13.47
CA ARG A 407 -11.92 2.52 14.44
C ARG A 407 -10.70 1.80 13.88
N ASP A 408 -10.92 0.66 13.22
CA ASP A 408 -9.87 -0.22 12.71
C ASP A 408 -9.13 0.41 11.53
N ALA A 409 -9.82 1.16 10.68
CA ALA A 409 -9.22 1.81 9.52
C ALA A 409 -8.14 2.83 9.90
N ARG A 410 -8.29 3.51 11.05
CA ARG A 410 -7.48 4.69 11.40
C ARG A 410 -5.98 4.41 11.48
N ILE A 411 -5.58 3.20 11.88
CA ILE A 411 -4.17 2.81 12.02
C ILE A 411 -3.44 2.71 10.67
N ASN A 412 -4.17 2.51 9.57
CA ASN A 412 -3.58 2.30 8.23
C ASN A 412 -2.80 3.51 7.72
N ARG A 413 -3.15 4.70 8.18
CA ARG A 413 -2.46 5.95 7.85
C ARG A 413 -1.17 6.16 8.67
N ILE A 414 -0.88 5.27 9.63
CA ILE A 414 0.21 5.40 10.60
C ILE A 414 1.29 4.32 10.40
N PHE A 415 0.91 3.04 10.40
CA PHE A 415 1.88 1.95 10.23
C PHE A 415 2.40 1.83 8.78
N GLU A 416 3.43 1.01 8.55
CA GLU A 416 4.18 0.95 7.27
C GLU A 416 4.78 2.31 6.85
N GLY A 417 5.21 3.07 7.87
CA GLY A 417 5.55 4.50 7.78
C GLY A 417 4.31 5.38 7.70
N THR A 418 4.29 6.51 8.39
CA THR A 418 3.11 7.40 8.33
C THR A 418 2.86 7.89 6.91
N ASN A 419 1.64 8.35 6.62
CA ASN A 419 1.35 8.88 5.29
C ASN A 419 2.23 10.10 4.96
N GLU A 420 2.64 10.90 5.96
CA GLU A 420 3.57 12.02 5.80
C GLU A 420 4.95 11.53 5.36
N ILE A 421 5.48 10.49 6.01
CA ILE A 421 6.77 9.89 5.62
C ILE A 421 6.70 9.28 4.23
N ASN A 422 5.62 8.57 3.89
CA ASN A 422 5.44 8.01 2.55
C ASN A 422 5.34 9.11 1.48
N ARG A 423 4.68 10.24 1.78
CA ARG A 423 4.64 11.41 0.88
C ARG A 423 6.04 11.96 0.60
N LEU A 424 6.86 12.11 1.64
CA LEU A 424 8.24 12.58 1.50
C LEU A 424 9.12 11.57 0.74
N ILE A 425 8.90 10.26 0.93
CA ILE A 425 9.58 9.20 0.19
C ILE A 425 9.28 9.31 -1.31
N ILE A 426 8.02 9.51 -1.72
CA ILE A 426 7.64 9.65 -3.14
C ILE A 426 8.49 10.72 -3.82
N THR A 427 8.51 11.93 -3.28
CA THR A 427 9.28 13.04 -3.85
C THR A 427 10.80 12.82 -3.74
N GLY A 428 11.29 12.35 -2.59
CA GLY A 428 12.71 12.14 -2.36
C GLY A 428 13.31 11.07 -3.27
N TRP A 429 12.59 9.97 -3.50
CA TRP A 429 13.04 8.89 -4.41
C TRP A 429 13.02 9.32 -5.88
N LEU A 430 12.00 10.09 -6.31
CA LEU A 430 11.96 10.62 -7.66
C LEU A 430 13.09 11.62 -7.92
N MET A 431 13.37 12.51 -6.97
CA MET A 431 14.52 13.41 -7.05
C MET A 431 15.84 12.65 -7.14
N LYS A 432 16.05 11.65 -6.26
CA LYS A 432 17.24 10.78 -6.29
C LYS A 432 17.41 10.10 -7.65
N SER A 433 16.31 9.56 -8.20
CA SER A 433 16.30 8.87 -9.49
C SER A 433 16.55 9.82 -10.67
N ALA A 434 16.08 11.06 -10.58
CA ALA A 434 16.35 12.13 -11.54
C ALA A 434 17.83 12.53 -11.53
N MET A 435 18.41 12.76 -10.35
CA MET A 435 19.80 13.17 -10.18
C MET A 435 20.80 12.08 -10.58
N SER A 436 20.47 10.81 -10.32
CA SER A 436 21.33 9.68 -10.72
C SER A 436 21.22 9.32 -12.20
N GLY A 437 20.36 10.00 -12.97
CA GLY A 437 20.08 9.69 -14.37
C GLY A 437 19.30 8.38 -14.59
N LYS A 438 18.81 7.73 -13.52
CA LYS A 438 18.01 6.50 -13.62
C LYS A 438 16.66 6.77 -14.28
N LEU A 439 16.11 7.97 -14.08
CA LEU A 439 14.89 8.43 -14.72
C LEU A 439 15.12 9.79 -15.38
N ALA A 440 14.69 9.93 -16.63
CA ALA A 440 14.88 11.14 -17.44
C ALA A 440 13.94 12.31 -17.06
N LEU A 441 13.70 12.52 -15.76
CA LEU A 441 12.83 13.59 -15.24
C LEU A 441 13.40 14.98 -15.51
N MET A 442 14.69 15.22 -15.27
CA MET A 442 15.30 16.54 -15.51
C MET A 442 15.20 16.98 -16.98
N PRO A 443 15.52 16.12 -17.98
CA PRO A 443 15.24 16.42 -19.38
C PRO A 443 13.77 16.70 -19.68
N ALA A 444 12.85 15.92 -19.10
CA ALA A 444 11.41 16.10 -19.31
C ALA A 444 10.90 17.44 -18.74
N ILE A 445 11.35 17.80 -17.52
CA ILE A 445 11.05 19.10 -16.90
C ILE A 445 11.59 20.23 -17.78
N LYS A 446 12.83 20.14 -18.25
CA LYS A 446 13.41 21.17 -19.12
C LYS A 446 12.61 21.34 -20.42
N LYS A 447 12.32 20.23 -21.11
CA LYS A 447 11.50 20.24 -22.34
C LYS A 447 10.13 20.86 -22.08
N LEU A 448 9.51 20.50 -20.96
CA LEU A 448 8.22 21.06 -20.58
C LEU A 448 8.34 22.56 -20.33
N MET A 449 9.34 23.03 -19.57
CA MET A 449 9.54 24.46 -19.29
C MET A 449 9.65 25.26 -20.59
N ASP A 450 10.34 24.75 -21.60
CA ASP A 450 10.42 25.36 -22.93
C ASP A 450 9.05 25.40 -23.64
N GLU A 451 8.25 24.31 -23.54
CA GLU A 451 6.89 24.21 -24.09
C GLU A 451 5.92 25.19 -23.44
N VAL A 452 5.90 25.30 -22.10
CA VAL A 452 4.96 26.19 -21.41
C VAL A 452 5.23 27.67 -21.73
N MET A 453 6.48 28.01 -22.06
CA MET A 453 6.89 29.37 -22.44
C MET A 453 6.59 29.71 -23.91
N SER A 454 6.51 28.73 -24.80
CA SER A 454 6.28 28.95 -26.24
C SER A 454 4.81 29.19 -26.64
N GLY A 455 3.86 28.99 -25.71
CA GLY A 455 2.44 29.26 -25.92
C GLY A 455 1.56 28.00 -25.82
N PRO A 456 0.28 28.07 -26.23
CA PRO A 456 -0.60 26.90 -26.24
C PRO A 456 -0.10 25.85 -27.25
N SER A 457 -0.01 24.58 -26.81
CA SER A 457 0.17 23.45 -27.73
C SER A 457 -1.15 23.08 -28.40
N GLU A 458 -1.11 22.50 -29.61
CA GLU A 458 -2.31 21.94 -30.25
C GLU A 458 -2.98 20.88 -29.36
N LYS A 459 -4.31 20.85 -29.38
CA LYS A 459 -5.08 19.83 -28.67
C LYS A 459 -4.89 18.50 -29.40
N VAL A 460 -4.42 17.49 -28.69
CA VAL A 460 -4.34 16.13 -29.24
C VAL A 460 -5.75 15.57 -29.33
N GLU A 461 -6.23 15.34 -30.54
CA GLU A 461 -7.48 14.61 -30.75
C GLU A 461 -7.25 13.14 -30.40
N ARG A 462 -8.03 12.65 -29.44
CA ARG A 462 -8.03 11.25 -29.00
C ARG A 462 -9.43 10.69 -29.25
N GLU A 463 -9.51 9.43 -29.65
CA GLU A 463 -10.77 8.71 -29.81
C GLU A 463 -11.08 7.85 -28.58
N GLY A 464 -12.35 7.49 -28.40
CA GLY A 464 -12.80 6.57 -27.35
C GLY A 464 -13.54 7.24 -26.18
N PRO A 465 -14.14 6.44 -25.28
CA PRO A 465 -15.05 6.92 -24.24
C PRO A 465 -14.40 7.76 -23.13
N LEU A 466 -13.05 7.77 -23.06
CA LEU A 466 -12.24 8.50 -22.08
C LEU A 466 -11.23 9.45 -22.72
N ALA A 467 -11.47 9.88 -23.96
CA ALA A 467 -10.58 10.77 -24.71
C ALA A 467 -10.30 12.10 -23.98
N ASP A 468 -11.34 12.70 -23.40
CA ASP A 468 -11.21 13.95 -22.64
C ASP A 468 -10.44 13.72 -21.33
N GLU A 469 -10.69 12.61 -20.64
CA GLU A 469 -9.98 12.24 -19.42
C GLU A 469 -8.50 11.91 -19.68
N ARG A 470 -8.15 11.34 -20.84
CA ARG A 470 -6.76 11.17 -21.28
C ARG A 470 -6.06 12.51 -21.51
N ASN A 471 -6.76 13.48 -22.09
CA ASN A 471 -6.23 14.84 -22.26
C ASN A 471 -6.05 15.54 -20.90
N LEU A 472 -7.00 15.36 -19.98
CA LEU A 472 -6.92 15.85 -18.62
C LEU A 472 -5.70 15.27 -17.88
N LEU A 473 -5.47 13.97 -17.99
CA LEU A 473 -4.30 13.29 -17.44
C LEU A 473 -2.99 13.85 -18.00
N ALA A 474 -2.89 14.03 -19.32
CA ALA A 474 -1.69 14.59 -19.94
C ALA A 474 -1.38 15.99 -19.38
N ASN A 475 -2.41 16.80 -19.19
CA ASN A 475 -2.28 18.11 -18.56
C ASN A 475 -1.92 18.05 -17.07
N ALA A 476 -2.47 17.10 -16.31
CA ALA A 476 -2.12 16.89 -14.91
C ALA A 476 -0.63 16.49 -14.75
N LYS A 477 -0.10 15.62 -15.64
CA LYS A 477 1.33 15.30 -15.70
C LYS A 477 2.18 16.53 -15.97
N LYS A 478 1.81 17.32 -16.99
CA LYS A 478 2.49 18.59 -17.31
C LYS A 478 2.48 19.54 -16.11
N LEU A 479 1.32 19.76 -15.48
CA LEU A 479 1.21 20.66 -14.34
C LEU A 479 2.08 20.18 -13.16
N THR A 480 2.12 18.88 -12.91
CA THR A 480 2.97 18.27 -11.87
C THR A 480 4.46 18.49 -12.14
N LEU A 481 4.93 18.21 -13.36
CA LEU A 481 6.32 18.43 -13.75
C LEU A 481 6.70 19.92 -13.72
N PHE A 482 5.81 20.81 -14.14
CA PHE A 482 6.02 22.26 -14.09
C PHE A 482 6.21 22.73 -12.64
N VAL A 483 5.32 22.34 -11.74
CA VAL A 483 5.36 22.72 -10.32
C VAL A 483 6.60 22.13 -9.63
N ALA A 484 6.92 20.87 -9.89
CA ALA A 484 8.12 20.23 -9.36
C ALA A 484 9.41 20.92 -9.87
N GLY A 485 9.45 21.30 -11.15
CA GLY A 485 10.54 22.06 -11.74
C GLY A 485 10.72 23.44 -11.10
N ALA A 486 9.63 24.19 -10.93
CA ALA A 486 9.66 25.50 -10.29
C ALA A 486 10.13 25.43 -8.82
N ALA A 487 9.66 24.44 -8.06
CA ALA A 487 10.10 24.21 -6.68
C ALA A 487 11.58 23.81 -6.60
N THR A 488 12.01 22.89 -7.46
CA THR A 488 13.42 22.46 -7.53
C THR A 488 14.34 23.63 -7.90
N GLN A 489 13.93 24.49 -8.83
CA GLN A 489 14.70 25.66 -9.24
C GLN A 489 14.82 26.70 -8.12
N LYS A 490 13.77 26.91 -7.31
CA LYS A 490 13.82 27.87 -6.20
C LYS A 490 14.69 27.37 -5.05
N TYR A 491 14.39 26.18 -4.56
CA TYR A 491 14.95 25.70 -3.28
C TYR A 491 16.21 24.85 -3.47
N MET A 492 16.45 24.32 -4.66
CA MET A 492 17.62 23.49 -4.97
C MET A 492 17.76 22.35 -3.95
N ALA A 493 18.92 22.19 -3.30
CA ALA A 493 19.14 21.17 -2.28
C ALA A 493 18.30 21.39 -1.00
N GLN A 494 17.87 22.63 -0.72
CA GLN A 494 17.07 22.97 0.46
C GLN A 494 15.61 22.55 0.34
N ILE A 495 15.16 22.07 -0.83
CA ILE A 495 13.79 21.58 -1.00
C ILE A 495 13.46 20.44 -0.02
N ALA A 496 14.47 19.70 0.46
CA ALA A 496 14.31 18.65 1.45
C ALA A 496 13.77 19.16 2.80
N ASP A 497 13.97 20.44 3.11
CA ASP A 497 13.47 21.09 4.32
C ASP A 497 12.05 21.67 4.13
N GLU A 498 11.59 21.80 2.88
CA GLU A 498 10.30 22.38 2.48
C GLU A 498 9.20 21.29 2.41
N GLN A 499 8.91 20.66 3.54
CA GLN A 499 8.03 19.49 3.62
C GLN A 499 6.62 19.75 3.08
N GLU A 500 6.06 20.95 3.26
CA GLU A 500 4.74 21.31 2.76
C GLU A 500 4.69 21.41 1.23
N VAL A 501 5.81 21.80 0.62
CA VAL A 501 5.99 21.85 -0.83
C VAL A 501 6.17 20.43 -1.37
N MET A 502 7.04 19.63 -0.74
CA MET A 502 7.23 18.22 -1.10
C MET A 502 5.93 17.43 -0.96
N GLY A 503 5.20 17.62 0.13
CA GLY A 503 3.91 16.98 0.37
C GLY A 503 2.88 17.32 -0.69
N ALA A 504 2.76 18.60 -1.08
CA ALA A 504 1.83 19.01 -2.12
C ALA A 504 2.21 18.45 -3.50
N ILE A 505 3.51 18.41 -3.85
CA ILE A 505 3.98 17.74 -5.08
C ILE A 505 3.67 16.24 -5.03
N SER A 506 3.84 15.60 -3.88
CA SER A 506 3.52 14.20 -3.65
C SER A 506 2.04 13.91 -3.89
N ASP A 507 1.13 14.74 -3.37
CA ASP A 507 -0.31 14.63 -3.60
C ASP A 507 -0.65 14.73 -5.10
N MET A 508 0.02 15.62 -5.85
CA MET A 508 -0.15 15.70 -7.30
C MET A 508 0.30 14.43 -8.01
N ILE A 509 1.45 13.86 -7.62
CA ILE A 509 2.00 12.62 -8.19
C ILE A 509 1.07 11.42 -7.91
N ILE A 510 0.56 11.33 -6.68
CA ILE A 510 -0.40 10.30 -6.26
C ILE A 510 -1.66 10.37 -7.12
N GLU A 511 -2.24 11.57 -7.29
CA GLU A 511 -3.46 11.76 -8.09
C GLU A 511 -3.23 11.50 -9.58
N VAL A 512 -2.06 11.84 -10.14
CA VAL A 512 -1.69 11.48 -11.51
C VAL A 512 -1.64 9.96 -11.69
N PHE A 513 -0.99 9.23 -10.78
CA PHE A 513 -0.91 7.77 -10.86
C PHE A 513 -2.28 7.11 -10.73
N ALA A 514 -3.12 7.59 -9.80
CA ALA A 514 -4.46 7.09 -9.58
C ALA A 514 -5.40 7.37 -10.76
N MET A 515 -5.38 8.61 -11.28
CA MET A 515 -6.15 9.01 -12.46
C MET A 515 -5.78 8.16 -13.67
N GLU A 516 -4.48 8.00 -13.95
CA GLU A 516 -4.02 7.17 -15.07
C GLU A 516 -4.44 5.71 -14.91
N SER A 517 -4.25 5.14 -13.72
CA SER A 517 -4.59 3.73 -13.47
C SER A 517 -6.09 3.50 -13.66
N ALA A 518 -6.94 4.42 -13.20
CA ALA A 518 -8.39 4.34 -13.38
C ALA A 518 -8.80 4.39 -14.86
N ILE A 519 -8.22 5.32 -15.63
CA ILE A 519 -8.47 5.45 -17.07
C ILE A 519 -8.04 4.17 -17.80
N LEU A 520 -6.81 3.69 -17.55
CA LEU A 520 -6.28 2.49 -18.19
C LEU A 520 -7.08 1.23 -17.88
N ARG A 521 -7.54 1.08 -16.65
CA ARG A 521 -8.41 -0.04 -16.26
C ARG A 521 -9.76 0.03 -16.96
N ALA A 522 -10.39 1.21 -16.97
CA ALA A 522 -11.67 1.40 -17.64
C ALA A 522 -11.56 1.18 -19.16
N GLU A 523 -10.50 1.64 -19.81
CA GLU A 523 -10.20 1.35 -21.21
C GLU A 523 -9.99 -0.16 -21.46
N LYS A 524 -9.27 -0.85 -20.55
CA LYS A 524 -9.10 -2.31 -20.65
C LYS A 524 -10.45 -3.03 -20.59
N ILE A 525 -11.32 -2.66 -19.65
CA ILE A 525 -12.65 -3.27 -19.53
C ILE A 525 -13.52 -2.95 -20.75
N ALA A 526 -13.44 -1.72 -21.26
CA ALA A 526 -14.18 -1.31 -22.45
C ALA A 526 -13.71 -2.03 -23.73
N ALA A 527 -12.45 -2.47 -23.79
CA ALA A 527 -11.91 -3.18 -24.94
C ALA A 527 -12.68 -4.50 -25.17
N GLY A 528 -13.43 -4.56 -26.27
CA GLY A 528 -14.20 -5.76 -26.65
C GLY A 528 -15.57 -5.89 -25.96
N GLN A 529 -16.00 -4.90 -25.18
CA GLN A 529 -17.32 -4.86 -24.55
C GLN A 529 -18.25 -3.83 -25.22
N SER A 530 -19.56 -3.99 -25.01
CA SER A 530 -20.53 -2.97 -25.44
C SER A 530 -20.39 -1.69 -24.58
N ALA A 531 -20.87 -0.57 -25.11
CA ALA A 531 -20.91 0.69 -24.36
C ALA A 531 -21.75 0.59 -23.08
N GLU A 532 -22.75 -0.31 -23.05
CA GLU A 532 -23.57 -0.56 -21.87
C GLU A 532 -22.81 -1.37 -20.81
N ALA A 533 -22.08 -2.42 -21.22
CA ALA A 533 -21.31 -3.27 -20.32
C ALA A 533 -20.12 -2.54 -19.68
N SER A 534 -19.54 -1.55 -20.38
CA SER A 534 -18.44 -0.73 -19.88
C SER A 534 -18.86 0.60 -19.24
N ALA A 535 -20.17 0.86 -19.14
CA ALA A 535 -20.69 2.15 -18.70
C ALA A 535 -20.27 2.52 -17.26
N MET A 536 -20.28 1.56 -16.32
CA MET A 536 -19.96 1.84 -14.91
C MET A 536 -18.46 2.05 -14.68
N PRO A 537 -17.54 1.21 -15.21
CA PRO A 537 -16.10 1.49 -15.15
C PRO A 537 -15.73 2.84 -15.74
N VAL A 538 -16.29 3.19 -16.90
CA VAL A 538 -16.10 4.51 -17.52
C VAL A 538 -16.62 5.60 -16.61
N ALA A 539 -17.86 5.49 -16.10
CA ALA A 539 -18.42 6.50 -15.19
C ALA A 539 -17.57 6.71 -13.93
N MET A 540 -17.08 5.63 -13.30
CA MET A 540 -16.21 5.71 -12.12
C MET A 540 -14.86 6.37 -12.44
N ALA A 541 -14.23 6.03 -13.58
CA ALA A 541 -12.99 6.67 -14.01
C ALA A 541 -13.18 8.18 -14.26
N ARG A 542 -14.30 8.59 -14.88
CA ARG A 542 -14.63 10.01 -15.12
C ARG A 542 -14.90 10.78 -13.85
N ILE A 543 -15.65 10.20 -12.91
CA ILE A 543 -15.87 10.78 -11.56
C ILE A 543 -14.53 11.01 -10.87
N TYR A 544 -13.62 10.05 -10.96
CA TYR A 544 -12.31 10.15 -10.33
C TYR A 544 -11.40 11.16 -11.00
N ALA A 545 -11.35 11.21 -12.33
CA ALA A 545 -10.52 12.16 -13.09
C ALA A 545 -10.85 13.62 -12.74
N ASP A 546 -12.12 13.97 -12.63
CA ASP A 546 -12.58 15.31 -12.22
C ASP A 546 -12.08 15.67 -10.80
N LYS A 547 -12.24 14.77 -9.84
CA LYS A 547 -11.75 14.93 -8.44
C LYS A 547 -10.23 15.03 -8.37
N ALA A 548 -9.52 14.18 -9.10
CA ALA A 548 -8.07 14.14 -9.13
C ALA A 548 -7.50 15.44 -9.71
N MET A 549 -8.05 15.95 -10.82
CA MET A 549 -7.60 17.22 -11.39
C MET A 549 -7.84 18.40 -10.43
N ALA A 550 -8.99 18.46 -9.74
CA ALA A 550 -9.26 19.50 -8.76
C ALA A 550 -8.24 19.49 -7.60
N THR A 551 -7.83 18.29 -7.17
CA THR A 551 -6.79 18.11 -6.14
C THR A 551 -5.42 18.56 -6.64
N VAL A 552 -5.06 18.18 -7.87
CA VAL A 552 -3.82 18.61 -8.54
C VAL A 552 -3.78 20.13 -8.67
N GLU A 553 -4.87 20.79 -9.05
CA GLU A 553 -4.92 22.26 -9.16
C GLU A 553 -4.72 22.94 -7.81
N LEU A 554 -5.38 22.46 -6.76
CA LEU A 554 -5.26 23.01 -5.41
C LEU A 554 -3.82 22.90 -4.89
N ALA A 555 -3.21 21.73 -5.03
CA ALA A 555 -1.82 21.50 -4.64
C ALA A 555 -0.83 22.34 -5.47
N ALA A 556 -1.03 22.42 -6.79
CA ALA A 556 -0.23 23.26 -7.68
C ALA A 556 -0.26 24.73 -7.26
N ARG A 557 -1.45 25.26 -6.94
CA ARG A 557 -1.63 26.64 -6.51
C ARG A 557 -0.88 26.92 -5.20
N LYS A 558 -0.92 25.98 -4.25
CA LYS A 558 -0.18 26.07 -2.98
C LYS A 558 1.32 26.17 -3.23
N VAL A 559 1.87 25.29 -4.06
CA VAL A 559 3.32 25.29 -4.35
C VAL A 559 3.74 26.53 -5.13
N ILE A 560 3.01 26.90 -6.19
CA ILE A 560 3.30 28.10 -6.99
C ILE A 560 3.34 29.35 -6.11
N ALA A 561 2.38 29.50 -5.20
CA ALA A 561 2.37 30.60 -4.24
C ALA A 561 3.56 30.59 -3.27
N ALA A 562 4.08 29.40 -2.93
CA ALA A 562 5.29 29.28 -2.13
C ALA A 562 6.56 29.59 -2.93
N VAL A 563 6.60 29.30 -4.24
CA VAL A 563 7.82 29.40 -5.06
C VAL A 563 7.96 30.70 -5.85
N ALA A 564 6.91 31.51 -5.97
CA ALA A 564 6.97 32.72 -6.78
C ALA A 564 6.22 33.90 -6.14
N GLU A 565 6.68 35.11 -6.43
CA GLU A 565 6.07 36.37 -6.04
C GLU A 565 5.95 37.33 -7.23
N GLY A 566 5.19 38.41 -7.09
CA GLY A 566 5.07 39.47 -8.09
C GLY A 566 4.65 38.97 -9.49
N ASP A 567 5.34 39.43 -10.53
CA ASP A 567 5.02 39.08 -11.92
C ASP A 567 5.31 37.61 -12.26
N MET A 568 6.31 37.00 -11.60
CA MET A 568 6.57 35.58 -11.73
C MET A 568 5.37 34.77 -11.25
N LEU A 569 4.81 35.11 -10.08
CA LEU A 569 3.61 34.44 -9.55
C LEU A 569 2.42 34.55 -10.50
N ARG A 570 2.16 35.75 -11.03
CA ARG A 570 1.08 35.97 -12.01
C ARG A 570 1.26 35.12 -13.27
N THR A 571 2.50 35.01 -13.75
CA THR A 571 2.86 34.20 -14.92
C THR A 571 2.62 32.71 -14.66
N GLN A 572 3.14 32.18 -13.54
CA GLN A 572 2.98 30.77 -13.17
C GLN A 572 1.51 30.41 -12.90
N LEU A 573 0.73 31.30 -12.27
CA LEU A 573 -0.72 31.09 -12.09
C LEU A 573 -1.48 31.10 -13.41
N THR A 574 -1.03 31.84 -14.41
CA THR A 574 -1.61 31.82 -15.76
C THR A 574 -1.31 30.48 -16.45
N ILE A 575 -0.10 29.95 -16.29
CA ILE A 575 0.27 28.60 -16.76
C ILE A 575 -0.60 27.54 -16.08
N LEU A 576 -0.79 27.60 -14.76
CA LEU A 576 -1.67 26.71 -14.02
C LEU A 576 -3.09 26.73 -14.61
N ARG A 577 -3.68 27.92 -14.81
CA ARG A 577 -5.04 28.04 -15.38
C ARG A 577 -5.13 27.47 -16.79
N ARG A 578 -4.08 27.61 -17.60
CA ARG A 578 -4.04 27.06 -18.96
C ARG A 578 -4.00 25.53 -18.94
N LEU A 579 -3.13 24.94 -18.11
CA LEU A 579 -2.98 23.49 -18.03
C LEU A 579 -4.18 22.82 -17.32
N SER A 580 -4.81 23.49 -16.35
CA SER A 580 -5.98 22.94 -15.65
C SER A 580 -7.30 23.11 -16.41
N LYS A 581 -7.33 23.86 -17.52
CA LYS A 581 -8.56 24.12 -18.27
C LYS A 581 -9.11 22.83 -18.89
N HIS A 582 -10.35 22.49 -18.54
CA HIS A 582 -11.11 21.37 -19.12
C HIS A 582 -12.62 21.62 -18.97
N ASP A 583 -13.41 20.91 -19.77
CA ASP A 583 -14.87 20.88 -19.60
C ASP A 583 -15.21 19.86 -18.51
N SER A 584 -15.85 20.31 -17.43
CA SER A 584 -16.19 19.42 -16.31
C SER A 584 -17.29 18.43 -16.69
N ALA A 585 -17.13 17.17 -16.26
CA ALA A 585 -18.16 16.16 -16.43
C ALA A 585 -19.39 16.46 -15.55
N ASN A 586 -20.60 16.05 -15.99
CA ASN A 586 -21.77 16.06 -15.13
C ASN A 586 -21.69 14.93 -14.10
N THR A 587 -20.86 15.12 -13.08
CA THR A 587 -20.55 14.09 -12.08
C THR A 587 -21.74 13.73 -11.21
N ILE A 588 -22.73 14.63 -11.04
CA ILE A 588 -24.01 14.30 -10.36
C ILE A 588 -24.74 13.19 -11.10
N LYS A 589 -24.87 13.28 -12.43
CA LYS A 589 -25.52 12.25 -13.25
C LYS A 589 -24.75 10.92 -13.17
N LEU A 590 -23.43 10.97 -13.31
CA LEU A 590 -22.56 9.78 -13.25
C LEU A 590 -22.68 9.08 -11.89
N ARG A 591 -22.63 9.83 -10.78
CA ARG A 591 -22.75 9.27 -9.43
C ARG A 591 -24.10 8.60 -9.22
N ARG A 592 -25.21 9.20 -9.68
CA ARG A 592 -26.53 8.55 -9.61
C ARG A 592 -26.58 7.24 -10.39
N GLN A 593 -25.97 7.19 -11.59
CA GLN A 593 -25.90 5.97 -12.39
C GLN A 593 -25.13 4.85 -11.65
N VAL A 594 -23.94 5.18 -11.15
CA VAL A 594 -23.11 4.23 -10.38
C VAL A 594 -23.84 3.75 -9.12
N ALA A 595 -24.43 4.66 -8.35
CA ALA A 595 -25.17 4.32 -7.15
C ALA A 595 -26.35 3.38 -7.45
N GLN A 596 -27.15 3.68 -8.48
CA GLN A 596 -28.27 2.85 -8.88
C GLN A 596 -27.84 1.44 -9.29
N HIS A 597 -26.71 1.32 -9.99
CA HIS A 597 -26.15 0.01 -10.35
C HIS A 597 -25.81 -0.83 -9.11
N VAL A 598 -25.01 -0.28 -8.18
CA VAL A 598 -24.58 -1.05 -6.99
C VAL A 598 -25.73 -1.28 -5.99
N LEU A 599 -26.68 -0.35 -5.88
CA LEU A 599 -27.89 -0.53 -5.08
C LEU A 599 -28.76 -1.65 -5.66
N LYS A 600 -28.93 -1.72 -6.99
CA LYS A 600 -29.66 -2.80 -7.65
C LYS A 600 -28.97 -4.16 -7.44
N ALA A 601 -27.64 -4.18 -7.43
CA ALA A 601 -26.86 -5.38 -7.16
C ALA A 601 -26.86 -5.79 -5.66
N GLY A 602 -27.23 -4.88 -4.75
CA GLY A 602 -27.19 -5.08 -3.30
C GLY A 602 -25.78 -5.19 -2.70
N LYS A 603 -24.76 -4.87 -3.50
CA LYS A 603 -23.33 -4.90 -3.15
C LYS A 603 -22.53 -4.11 -4.18
N TYR A 604 -21.27 -3.79 -3.84
CA TYR A 604 -20.31 -3.27 -4.80
C TYR A 604 -20.19 -4.22 -6.01
N SER A 605 -20.35 -3.65 -7.19
CA SER A 605 -20.21 -4.30 -8.49
C SER A 605 -19.71 -3.28 -9.51
N ILE A 606 -19.06 -3.79 -10.55
CA ILE A 606 -18.55 -3.03 -11.70
C ILE A 606 -19.34 -3.40 -12.95
#